data_AF-A0A1B9YZ70-F1
#
_entry.id   AF-A0A1B9YZ70-F1
#
_cell.length_a   1.000
_cell.length_b   1.000
_cell.length_c   1.000
_cell.angle_alpha   90.00
_cell.angle_beta   90.00
_cell.angle_gamma   90.00
#
_symmetry.space_group_name_H-M   'P 1'
#
loop_
_entity.id
_entity.type
_entity.pdbx_description
1 polymer ?
#
loop_
_entity_poly.entity_id
_entity_poly.type
_entity_poly.pdbx_seq_one_letter_code
_entity_poly.pdbx_strand_id
1 'polypeptide(L)' 'MTFPAIARDRVGNRLDPAYLAQWHAFYRGLIERYVAGAMSWTDAHNAMVSLGYRDQALKIELLELEKARDRQGHG' A
#
# COMPACT_ATOMS: atom_id res chain seq x y z
N MET A 1 -9.62 -4.71 -11.21
CA MET A 1 -8.89 -5.17 -10.01
C MET A 1 -9.78 -4.93 -8.81
N THR A 2 -10.29 -5.99 -8.17
CA THR A 2 -11.23 -5.86 -7.05
C THR A 2 -10.42 -5.66 -5.77
N PHE A 3 -10.53 -4.49 -5.15
CA PHE A 3 -9.84 -4.19 -3.90
C PHE A 3 -10.51 -4.93 -2.73
N PRO A 4 -9.75 -5.56 -1.81
CA PRO A 4 -10.31 -6.37 -0.74
C PRO A 4 -11.14 -5.52 0.25
N ALA A 5 -12.03 -6.17 1.00
CA ALA A 5 -12.93 -5.51 1.97
C ALA A 5 -12.18 -4.67 3.03
N ILE A 6 -10.91 -5.00 3.30
CA ILE A 6 -10.02 -4.21 4.18
C ILE A 6 -9.84 -2.77 3.70
N ALA A 7 -10.04 -2.52 2.40
CA ALA A 7 -9.86 -1.23 1.77
C ALA A 7 -11.14 -0.35 1.87
N ARG A 8 -12.16 -0.84 2.57
CA ARG A 8 -13.51 -0.26 2.58
C ARG A 8 -14.00 0.11 3.98
N ASP A 9 -13.24 -0.14 5.05
CA ASP A 9 -13.78 -0.17 6.41
C ASP A 9 -13.40 0.99 7.36
N ARG A 10 -14.30 1.25 8.32
CA ARG A 10 -14.31 2.37 9.28
C ARG A 10 -13.40 2.07 10.49
N VAL A 11 -13.03 3.14 11.19
CA VAL A 11 -12.05 3.23 12.30
C VAL A 11 -12.07 2.10 13.35
N GLY A 12 -13.19 1.39 13.55
CA GLY A 12 -13.37 0.34 14.56
C GLY A 12 -12.60 -0.97 14.34
N ASN A 13 -12.34 -1.38 13.09
CA ASN A 13 -11.65 -2.66 12.81
C ASN A 13 -10.12 -2.59 12.99
N ARG A 14 -9.55 -1.41 13.26
CA ARG A 14 -8.09 -1.21 13.38
C ARG A 14 -7.45 -1.80 14.65
N LEU A 15 -8.26 -2.30 15.58
CA LEU A 15 -7.80 -2.94 16.83
C LEU A 15 -7.90 -4.47 16.77
N ASP A 16 -8.48 -5.04 15.71
CA ASP A 16 -8.54 -6.48 15.53
C ASP A 16 -7.19 -7.01 14.99
N PRO A 17 -6.51 -7.94 15.69
CA PRO A 17 -5.22 -8.47 15.25
C PRO A 17 -5.27 -9.19 13.90
N ALA A 18 -6.38 -9.85 13.58
CA ALA A 18 -6.52 -10.57 12.31
C ALA A 18 -6.71 -9.58 11.14
N TYR A 19 -7.40 -8.47 11.38
CA TYR A 19 -7.50 -7.35 10.45
C TYR A 19 -6.13 -6.70 10.22
N LEU A 20 -5.35 -6.42 11.28
CA LEU A 20 -4.01 -5.85 11.17
C LEU A 20 -3.06 -6.78 10.38
N ALA A 21 -3.12 -8.09 10.61
CA ALA A 21 -2.34 -9.06 9.86
C ALA A 21 -2.67 -9.04 8.36
N GLN A 22 -3.97 -8.99 8.01
CA GLN A 22 -4.42 -8.89 6.63
C GLN A 22 -4.01 -7.57 5.97
N TRP A 23 -4.11 -6.46 6.71
CA TRP A 23 -3.68 -5.15 6.25
C TRP A 23 -2.17 -5.12 5.97
N HIS A 24 -1.36 -5.65 6.89
CA HIS A 24 0.09 -5.76 6.73
C HIS A 24 0.47 -6.64 5.53
N ALA A 25 -0.21 -7.77 5.34
CA ALA A 25 0.04 -8.66 4.21
C ALA A 25 -0.27 -7.98 2.87
N PHE A 26 -1.40 -7.25 2.79
CA PHE A 26 -1.78 -6.52 1.58
C PHE A 26 -0.80 -5.39 1.28
N TYR A 27 -0.44 -4.59 2.28
CA TYR A 27 0.53 -3.50 2.14
C TYR A 27 1.91 -4.02 1.70
N ARG A 28 2.40 -5.13 2.28
CA ARG A 28 3.65 -5.75 1.86
C ARG A 28 3.62 -6.21 0.40
N GLY A 29 2.54 -6.90 -0.01
CA GLY A 29 2.40 -7.36 -1.39
C GLY A 29 2.29 -6.22 -2.41
N LEU A 30 1.73 -5.09 -2.01
CA LEU A 30 1.71 -3.85 -2.81
C LEU A 30 3.13 -3.32 -3.02
N ILE A 31 3.91 -3.16 -1.95
CA ILE A 31 5.31 -2.71 -2.02
C ILE A 31 6.10 -3.63 -2.94
N GLU A 32 6.04 -4.95 -2.72
CA GLU A 32 6.83 -5.93 -3.48
C GLU A 32 6.56 -5.86 -4.98
N ARG A 33 5.28 -5.76 -5.37
CA ARG A 33 4.88 -5.64 -6.79
C ARG A 33 5.31 -4.31 -7.39
N TYR A 34 5.22 -3.24 -6.62
CA TYR A 34 5.60 -1.91 -7.08
C TYR A 34 7.10 -1.77 -7.30
N VAL A 35 7.90 -2.17 -6.31
CA VAL A 35 9.36 -2.13 -6.37
C VAL A 35 9.88 -3.04 -7.50
N ALA A 36 9.28 -4.22 -7.69
CA ALA A 36 9.60 -5.11 -8.81
C ALA A 36 9.16 -4.59 -10.19
N GLY A 37 8.52 -3.41 -10.28
CA GLY A 37 8.04 -2.84 -11.53
C GLY A 37 6.81 -3.54 -12.13
N ALA A 38 6.18 -4.46 -11.39
CA ALA A 38 4.99 -5.19 -11.81
C ALA A 38 3.68 -4.41 -11.56
N MET A 39 3.76 -3.20 -11.01
CA MET A 39 2.64 -2.32 -10.71
C MET A 39 2.98 -0.87 -11.08
N SER A 40 2.04 -0.16 -11.69
CA SER A 40 2.22 1.25 -12.05
C SER A 40 2.13 2.16 -10.82
N TRP A 41 2.68 3.38 -10.93
CA TRP A 41 2.54 4.40 -9.88
C TRP A 41 1.07 4.73 -9.58
N THR A 42 0.24 4.82 -10.61
CA THR A 42 -1.20 5.11 -10.47
C THR A 42 -1.93 3.98 -9.75
N ASP A 43 -1.58 2.72 -10.03
CA ASP A 43 -2.18 1.57 -9.34
C ASP A 43 -1.76 1.52 -7.87
N ALA A 44 -0.48 1.80 -7.58
CA ALA A 44 0.02 1.90 -6.22
C ALA A 44 -0.71 3.03 -5.45
N HIS A 45 -0.86 4.22 -6.05
CA HIS A 45 -1.62 5.33 -5.47
C HIS A 45 -3.05 4.91 -5.09
N ASN A 46 -3.79 4.32 -6.03
CA ASN A 46 -5.18 3.91 -5.81
C ASN A 46 -5.31 2.84 -4.72
N ALA A 47 -4.36 1.91 -4.68
CA ALA A 47 -4.33 0.87 -3.66
C ALA A 47 -4.05 1.44 -2.26
N MET A 48 -3.15 2.42 -2.15
CA MET A 48 -2.84 3.11 -0.89
C MET A 48 -4.01 3.97 -0.38
N VAL A 49 -4.68 4.70 -1.28
CA VAL A 49 -5.93 5.40 -0.95
C VAL A 49 -6.99 4.43 -0.42
N SER A 50 -7.10 3.26 -1.06
CA SER A 50 -8.02 2.22 -0.63
C SER A 50 -7.64 1.67 0.75
N LEU A 51 -6.35 1.54 1.09
CA LEU A 51 -5.92 1.18 2.45
C LEU A 51 -6.23 2.24 3.53
N GLY A 52 -6.73 3.40 3.12
CA GLY A 52 -7.11 4.49 4.02
C GLY A 52 -6.02 5.53 4.23
N TYR A 53 -4.90 5.47 3.48
CA TYR A 53 -3.92 6.55 3.45
C TYR A 53 -4.51 7.78 2.77
N ARG A 54 -4.30 8.95 3.39
CA ARG A 54 -4.79 10.23 2.89
C ARG A 54 -3.74 11.32 3.09
N ASP A 55 -3.93 12.41 2.34
CA ASP A 55 -3.20 13.66 2.49
C ASP A 55 -1.68 13.47 2.60
N GLN A 56 -1.10 13.89 3.73
CA GLN A 56 0.33 13.88 3.97
C GLN A 56 0.88 12.47 4.18
N ALA A 57 0.13 11.57 4.80
CA ALA A 57 0.54 10.19 4.99
C ALA A 57 0.68 9.47 3.64
N LEU A 58 -0.27 9.68 2.72
CA LEU A 58 -0.20 9.12 1.37
C LEU A 58 1.03 9.62 0.60
N LYS A 59 1.32 10.92 0.69
CA LYS A 59 2.49 11.51 0.01
C LYS A 59 3.81 10.95 0.51
N ILE A 60 3.97 10.83 1.84
CA ILE A 60 5.18 10.28 2.45
C ILE A 60 5.37 8.83 2.00
N GLU A 61 4.30 8.05 2.04
CA GLU A 61 4.35 6.63 1.74
C GLU A 61 4.67 6.35 0.26
N LEU A 62 4.07 7.10 -0.66
CA LEU A 62 4.41 7.01 -2.10
C LEU A 62 5.84 7.44 -2.38
N LEU A 63 6.38 8.42 -1.64
CA LEU A 63 7.77 8.85 -1.77
C LEU A 63 8.74 7.74 -1.32
N GLU A 64 8.45 7.07 -0.21
CA GLU A 64 9.28 5.96 0.27
C GLU A 64 9.22 4.75 -0.68
N LEU A 65 8.06 4.48 -1.27
CA LEU A 65 7.89 3.46 -2.31
C LEU A 65 8.77 3.72 -3.54
N GLU A 66 8.80 4.96 -4.05
CA GLU A 66 9.64 5.32 -5.19
C GLU A 66 11.12 5.21 -4.87
N LYS A 67 11.55 5.68 -3.69
CA LYS A 67 12.93 5.51 -3.23
C LYS A 67 13.33 4.04 -3.14
N ALA A 68 12.43 3.17 -2.69
CA ALA A 68 12.67 1.73 -2.59
C ALA A 68 12.84 1.09 -3.98
N ARG A 69 12.01 1.50 -4.94
CA ARG A 69 12.09 1.07 -6.34
C ARG A 69 13.40 1.51 -7.00
N ASP A 70 13.76 2.78 -6.85
CA ASP A 70 15.01 3.33 -7.41
C ASP A 70 16.25 2.63 -6.87
N ARG A 71 16.23 2.26 -5.57
CA ARG A 71 17.31 1.47 -4.95
C ARG A 71 17.43 0.06 -5.52
N GLN A 72 16.31 -0.56 -5.92
CA GLN A 72 16.32 -1.91 -6.50
C GLN A 72 16.76 -1.91 -7.97
N GLY A 73 16.53 -0.82 -8.70
CA GLY A 73 16.97 -0.65 -10.09
C GLY A 73 18.47 -0.29 -10.26
N HIS A 74 19.19 -0.05 -9.17
CA HIS A 74 20.63 0.27 -9.15
C HIS A 74 21.53 -0.92 -8.74
N GLY A 75 21.03 -2.15 -8.86
CA GLY A 75 21.78 -3.40 -8.64
C GLY A 75 22.32 -4.01 -9.93
#